data_AF-A0A660S309-F1
#
_entry.id   AF-A0A660S309-F1
#
_cell.length_a   1.000
_cell.length_b   1.000
_cell.length_c   1.000
_cell.angle_alpha   90.00
_cell.angle_beta   90.00
_cell.angle_gamma   90.00
#
_symmetry.space_group_name_H-M   'P 1'
#
loop_
_entity.id
_entity.type
_entity.pdbx_description
1 polymer ?
#
loop_
_entity_poly.entity_id
_entity_poly.type
_entity_poly.pdbx_seq_one_letter_code
_entity_poly.pdbx_strand_id
1 'polypeptide(L)'
;MKFYTIEWIDEVFKRYQTEESSFFIEDKEISFKPKHFLWALLHIYHNKELSFLGDLLNIEDLRSVLQHQVFDFMYLVDLLRKEFAYWFKENILYRDFSEETYFTLAHEFLLLEEQLRKQIQIPLLDQMKKLILDLEEIVEEGKSFENFDKKKFFRLIKFFNMVEKIEKSRCSELVDRAKTITEKAYKDAINFEFPLPSISKDEFKLVLKDKLNKQIFSTIKY
;
A
#
# COMPACT_ATOMS: atom_id res chain seq x y z
N MET A 1 -15.56 -6.38 -2.34
CA MET A 1 -14.17 -5.88 -2.36
C MET A 1 -13.89 -5.04 -1.12
N LYS A 2 -12.80 -5.35 -0.41
CA LYS A 2 -12.34 -4.66 0.81
C LYS A 2 -11.07 -3.87 0.48
N PHE A 3 -11.05 -2.58 0.82
CA PHE A 3 -9.95 -1.66 0.52
C PHE A 3 -9.14 -1.41 1.77
N TYR A 4 -7.90 -1.89 1.80
CA TYR A 4 -7.08 -1.85 3.00
C TYR A 4 -6.51 -0.45 3.23
N THR A 5 -6.23 0.28 2.16
CA THR A 5 -5.77 1.67 2.26
C THR A 5 -6.88 2.56 2.84
N ILE A 6 -8.15 2.36 2.43
CA ILE A 6 -9.28 3.10 3.00
C ILE A 6 -9.48 2.75 4.47
N GLU A 7 -9.35 1.48 4.85
CA GLU A 7 -9.44 1.08 6.26
C GLU A 7 -8.35 1.76 7.10
N TRP A 8 -7.11 1.80 6.61
CA TRP A 8 -6.03 2.51 7.28
C TRP A 8 -6.34 4.01 7.43
N ILE A 9 -6.81 4.67 6.36
CA ILE A 9 -7.20 6.08 6.42
C ILE A 9 -8.32 6.29 7.45
N ASP A 10 -9.36 5.46 7.44
CA ASP A 10 -10.51 5.57 8.34
C ASP A 10 -10.10 5.34 9.80
N GLU A 11 -9.23 4.35 10.08
CA GLU A 11 -8.70 4.07 11.41
C GLU A 11 -7.86 5.24 11.94
N VAL A 12 -6.91 5.75 11.14
CA VAL A 12 -6.07 6.89 11.54
C VAL A 12 -6.91 8.16 11.70
N PHE A 13 -7.88 8.40 10.81
CA PHE A 13 -8.76 9.55 10.90
C PHE A 13 -9.69 9.50 12.12
N LYS A 14 -10.28 8.34 12.42
CA LYS A 14 -11.11 8.16 13.62
C LYS A 14 -10.30 8.35 14.89
N ARG A 15 -9.08 7.83 14.95
CA ARG A 15 -8.17 8.09 16.08
C ARG A 15 -7.93 9.59 16.23
N TYR A 16 -7.62 10.29 15.14
CA TYR A 16 -7.44 11.75 15.14
C TYR A 16 -8.66 12.52 15.68
N GLN A 17 -9.88 12.08 15.35
CA GLN A 17 -11.11 12.75 15.77
C GLN A 17 -11.54 12.45 17.21
N THR A 18 -11.14 11.30 17.75
CA THR A 18 -11.61 10.79 19.05
C THR A 18 -10.63 11.02 20.18
N GLU A 19 -9.37 11.31 19.85
CA GLU A 19 -8.34 11.61 20.84
C GLU A 19 -8.64 12.98 21.48
N GLU A 20 -9.12 12.96 22.72
CA GLU A 20 -9.46 14.19 23.48
C GLU A 20 -8.21 15.00 23.87
N SER A 21 -7.04 14.36 23.85
CA SER A 21 -5.71 14.95 24.05
C SER A 21 -5.04 15.35 22.73
N SER A 22 -3.94 16.09 22.83
CA SER A 22 -3.04 16.37 21.71
C SER A 22 -2.70 15.10 20.92
N PHE A 23 -2.98 15.08 19.62
CA PHE A 23 -2.66 13.97 18.72
C PHE A 23 -1.22 14.10 18.23
N PHE A 24 -0.43 13.03 18.36
CA PHE A 24 0.97 13.02 17.94
C PHE A 24 1.22 12.01 16.82
N ILE A 25 2.05 12.41 15.87
CA ILE A 25 2.71 11.51 14.93
C ILE A 25 4.21 11.65 15.15
N GLU A 26 4.85 10.54 15.49
CA GLU A 26 6.22 10.54 16.05
C GLU A 26 6.30 11.53 17.24
N ASP A 27 7.14 12.56 17.15
CA ASP A 27 7.32 13.56 18.20
C ASP A 27 6.57 14.89 17.91
N LYS A 28 5.73 14.96 16.86
CA LYS A 28 5.04 16.21 16.46
C LYS A 28 3.55 16.20 16.82
N GLU A 29 3.14 17.23 17.54
CA GLU A 29 1.72 17.53 17.80
C GLU A 29 1.02 18.03 16.53
N ILE A 30 -0.14 17.47 16.24
CA ILE A 30 -0.92 17.75 15.03
C ILE A 30 -2.16 18.60 15.37
N SER A 31 -2.11 19.89 15.06
CA SER A 31 -3.15 20.87 15.41
C SER A 31 -4.03 21.32 14.24
N PHE A 32 -4.11 20.53 13.16
CA PHE A 32 -4.92 20.87 11.98
C PHE A 32 -6.42 20.67 12.23
N LYS A 33 -7.29 21.25 11.39
CA LYS A 33 -8.71 20.87 11.44
C LYS A 33 -8.87 19.44 10.88
N PRO A 34 -9.85 18.63 11.35
CA PRO A 34 -10.07 17.27 10.84
C PRO A 34 -10.13 17.17 9.31
N LYS A 35 -10.78 18.14 8.65
CA LYS A 35 -10.82 18.20 7.18
C LYS A 35 -9.42 18.32 6.55
N HIS A 36 -8.53 19.12 7.13
CA HIS A 36 -7.17 19.33 6.65
C HIS A 36 -6.29 18.10 6.94
N PHE A 37 -6.48 17.47 8.09
CA PHE A 37 -5.81 16.22 8.41
C PHE A 37 -6.22 15.08 7.45
N LEU A 38 -7.51 14.95 7.15
CA LEU A 38 -7.98 13.98 6.15
C LEU A 38 -7.38 14.26 4.77
N TRP A 39 -7.29 15.53 4.38
CA TRP A 39 -6.57 15.89 3.16
C TRP A 39 -5.13 15.38 3.17
N ALA A 40 -4.41 15.58 4.27
CA ALA A 40 -3.04 15.09 4.40
C ALA A 40 -2.97 13.55 4.26
N LEU A 41 -3.92 12.81 4.84
CA LEU A 41 -4.04 11.36 4.66
C LEU A 41 -4.24 10.96 3.19
N LEU A 42 -5.06 11.70 2.44
CA LEU A 42 -5.33 11.40 1.03
C LEU A 42 -4.13 11.68 0.11
N HIS A 43 -3.14 12.47 0.54
CA HIS A 43 -1.91 12.74 -0.23
C HIS A 43 -0.97 11.52 -0.37
N ILE A 44 -1.35 10.35 0.17
CA ILE A 44 -0.72 9.07 -0.18
C ILE A 44 -1.01 8.66 -1.63
N TYR A 45 -2.13 9.12 -2.22
CA TYR A 45 -2.49 8.87 -3.60
C TYR A 45 -1.79 9.84 -4.56
N HIS A 46 -1.55 9.41 -5.79
CA HIS A 46 -0.95 10.27 -6.81
C HIS A 46 -1.86 11.48 -7.13
N ASN A 47 -1.29 12.66 -7.43
CA ASN A 47 -2.03 13.92 -7.62
C ASN A 47 -3.23 13.83 -8.57
N LYS A 48 -3.12 13.07 -9.67
CA LYS A 48 -4.26 12.85 -10.60
C LYS A 48 -5.44 12.12 -9.93
N GLU A 49 -5.14 11.15 -9.08
CA GLU A 49 -6.13 10.42 -8.30
C GLU A 49 -6.62 11.28 -7.13
N LEU A 50 -5.75 12.08 -6.53
CA LEU A 50 -6.13 13.04 -5.49
C LEU A 50 -7.15 14.05 -6.01
N SER A 51 -7.00 14.58 -7.23
CA SER A 51 -8.02 15.45 -7.84
C SER A 51 -9.34 14.71 -8.04
N PHE A 52 -9.29 13.48 -8.56
CA PHE A 52 -10.48 12.65 -8.77
C PHE A 52 -11.20 12.27 -7.47
N LEU A 53 -10.46 12.01 -6.39
CA LEU A 53 -10.99 11.71 -5.06
C LEU A 53 -11.38 12.99 -4.28
N GLY A 54 -10.74 14.11 -4.62
CA GLY A 54 -10.82 15.40 -3.95
C GLY A 54 -11.95 16.31 -4.42
N ASP A 55 -12.68 15.97 -5.50
CA ASP A 55 -13.92 16.68 -5.89
C ASP A 55 -14.94 16.80 -4.74
N LEU A 56 -14.81 15.96 -3.71
CA LEU A 56 -15.69 15.88 -2.55
C LEU A 56 -15.28 16.80 -1.39
N LEU A 57 -14.06 17.31 -1.43
CA LEU A 57 -13.51 18.19 -0.41
C LEU A 57 -13.33 19.58 -1.01
N ASN A 58 -14.04 20.59 -0.50
CA ASN A 58 -13.97 21.95 -1.05
C ASN A 58 -12.51 22.48 -1.02
N ILE A 59 -11.90 22.61 -2.20
CA ILE A 59 -10.49 22.99 -2.39
C ILE A 59 -10.20 24.41 -1.86
N GLU A 60 -11.21 25.28 -1.79
CA GLU A 60 -11.06 26.65 -1.31
C GLU A 60 -10.59 26.72 0.14
N ASP A 61 -11.00 25.76 0.98
CA ASP A 61 -10.56 25.64 2.37
C ASP A 61 -9.10 25.22 2.51
N LEU A 62 -8.56 24.47 1.54
CA LEU A 62 -7.17 24.06 1.54
C LEU A 62 -6.23 25.20 1.16
N ARG A 63 -6.69 26.13 0.31
CA ARG A 63 -5.88 27.28 -0.13
C ARG A 63 -5.39 28.11 1.05
N SER A 64 -6.21 28.27 2.10
CA SER A 64 -5.81 29.00 3.31
C SER A 64 -4.62 28.32 4.02
N VAL A 65 -4.63 27.00 4.16
CA VAL A 65 -3.53 26.20 4.73
C VAL A 65 -2.31 26.24 3.84
N LEU A 66 -2.51 26.06 2.53
CA LEU A 66 -1.45 26.15 1.52
C LEU A 66 -0.90 27.56 1.30
N GLN A 67 -1.44 28.59 1.96
CA GLN A 67 -0.90 29.95 1.92
C GLN A 67 -0.14 30.29 3.21
N HIS A 68 -0.56 29.75 4.35
CA HIS A 68 -0.05 30.18 5.67
C HIS A 68 0.70 29.09 6.44
N GLN A 69 0.48 27.82 6.11
CA GLN A 69 0.97 26.66 6.88
C GLN A 69 1.47 25.52 5.96
N VAL A 70 1.93 25.84 4.76
CA VAL A 70 2.40 24.86 3.76
C VAL A 70 3.44 23.92 4.35
N PHE A 71 4.42 24.47 5.06
CA PHE A 71 5.52 23.70 5.61
C PHE A 71 5.01 22.65 6.60
N ASP A 72 4.18 23.07 7.56
CA ASP A 72 3.62 22.16 8.57
C ASP A 72 2.69 21.11 7.94
N PHE A 73 1.92 21.50 6.93
CA PHE A 73 1.03 20.60 6.22
C PHE A 73 1.82 19.54 5.43
N MET A 74 2.82 19.96 4.65
CA MET A 74 3.65 19.03 3.88
C MET A 74 4.49 18.13 4.79
N TYR A 75 4.95 18.66 5.93
CA TYR A 75 5.62 17.85 6.94
C TYR A 75 4.69 16.77 7.52
N LEU A 76 3.43 17.11 7.82
CA LEU A 76 2.42 16.11 8.21
C LEU A 76 2.21 15.06 7.12
N VAL A 77 2.10 15.47 5.86
CA VAL A 77 1.97 14.55 4.71
C VAL A 77 3.16 13.58 4.66
N ASP A 78 4.38 14.07 4.83
CA ASP A 78 5.58 13.23 4.81
C ASP A 78 5.62 12.23 5.97
N LEU A 79 5.22 12.66 7.18
CA LEU A 79 5.06 11.77 8.33
C LEU A 79 4.03 10.67 8.07
N LEU A 80 2.84 11.03 7.59
CA LEU A 80 1.77 10.08 7.28
C LEU A 80 2.19 9.09 6.18
N ARG A 81 2.93 9.56 5.17
CA ARG A 81 3.51 8.70 4.13
C ARG A 81 4.49 7.69 4.71
N LYS A 82 5.35 8.11 5.64
CA LYS A 82 6.30 7.21 6.31
C LYS A 82 5.57 6.15 7.14
N GLU A 83 4.56 6.55 7.92
CA GLU A 83 3.72 5.62 8.70
C GLU A 83 2.97 4.65 7.78
N PHE A 84 2.34 5.15 6.72
CA PHE A 84 1.65 4.32 5.74
C PHE A 84 2.59 3.33 5.06
N ALA A 85 3.79 3.79 4.63
CA ALA A 85 4.77 2.94 3.99
C ALA A 85 5.20 1.80 4.93
N TYR A 86 5.42 2.10 6.21
CA TYR A 86 5.71 1.09 7.22
C TYR A 86 4.54 0.10 7.35
N TRP A 87 3.33 0.59 7.60
CA TRP A 87 2.13 -0.25 7.73
C TRP A 87 1.90 -1.14 6.51
N PHE A 88 2.04 -0.62 5.29
CA PHE A 88 1.81 -1.38 4.07
C PHE A 88 2.83 -2.50 3.92
N LYS A 89 4.12 -2.20 4.15
CA LYS A 89 5.19 -3.21 4.13
C LYS A 89 4.95 -4.32 5.14
N GLU A 90 4.61 -3.97 6.39
CA GLU A 90 4.35 -4.94 7.44
C GLU A 90 3.18 -5.86 7.08
N ASN A 91 2.11 -5.33 6.48
CA ASN A 91 1.00 -6.14 6.00
C ASN A 91 1.48 -7.16 4.94
N ILE A 92 2.27 -6.74 3.96
CA ILE A 92 2.78 -7.68 2.94
C ILE A 92 3.72 -8.73 3.55
N LEU A 93 4.58 -8.36 4.50
CA LEU A 93 5.58 -9.25 5.07
C LEU A 93 4.99 -10.27 6.04
N TYR A 94 4.02 -9.86 6.85
CA TYR A 94 3.60 -10.65 8.03
C TYR A 94 2.18 -11.20 7.95
N ARG A 95 1.34 -10.71 7.03
CA ARG A 95 -0.05 -11.16 6.91
C ARG A 95 -0.26 -12.07 5.70
N ASP A 96 -0.92 -13.19 5.95
CA ASP A 96 -1.40 -14.06 4.88
C ASP A 96 -2.73 -13.53 4.35
N PHE A 97 -2.79 -13.32 3.04
CA PHE A 97 -3.97 -12.80 2.35
C PHE A 97 -4.50 -13.78 1.32
N SER A 98 -5.79 -13.68 1.02
CA SER A 98 -6.39 -14.34 -0.15
C SER A 98 -5.88 -13.70 -1.44
N GLU A 99 -6.02 -14.41 -2.56
CA GLU A 99 -5.63 -13.90 -3.89
C GLU A 99 -6.42 -12.64 -4.28
N GLU A 100 -7.73 -12.61 -4.01
CA GLU A 100 -8.58 -11.41 -4.21
C GLU A 100 -8.06 -10.21 -3.40
N THR A 101 -7.53 -10.48 -2.21
CA THR A 101 -6.94 -9.43 -1.39
C THR A 101 -5.62 -8.94 -1.97
N TYR A 102 -4.72 -9.84 -2.41
CA TYR A 102 -3.50 -9.43 -3.11
C TYR A 102 -3.79 -8.63 -4.37
N PHE A 103 -4.84 -9.01 -5.11
CA PHE A 103 -5.33 -8.24 -6.27
C PHE A 103 -5.74 -6.83 -5.88
N THR A 104 -6.54 -6.68 -4.82
CA THR A 104 -6.97 -5.37 -4.34
C THR A 104 -5.79 -4.53 -3.86
N LEU A 105 -4.88 -5.11 -3.07
CA LEU A 105 -3.68 -4.45 -2.58
C LEU A 105 -2.74 -4.00 -3.71
N ALA A 106 -2.59 -4.82 -4.76
CA ALA A 106 -1.76 -4.47 -5.91
C ALA A 106 -2.33 -3.26 -6.68
N HIS A 107 -3.66 -3.22 -6.87
CA HIS A 107 -4.31 -2.04 -7.44
C HIS A 107 -4.19 -0.80 -6.55
N GLU A 108 -4.45 -0.94 -5.24
CA GLU A 108 -4.30 0.16 -4.27
C GLU A 108 -2.86 0.69 -4.29
N PHE A 109 -1.87 -0.21 -4.30
CA PHE A 109 -0.45 0.14 -4.40
C PHE A 109 -0.14 0.95 -5.66
N LEU A 110 -0.67 0.57 -6.82
CA LEU A 110 -0.43 1.29 -8.08
C LEU A 110 -1.06 2.68 -8.12
N LEU A 111 -2.07 2.97 -7.31
CA LEU A 111 -2.70 4.29 -7.19
C LEU A 111 -1.93 5.25 -6.26
N LEU A 112 -0.99 4.74 -5.49
CA LEU A 112 -0.17 5.56 -4.59
C LEU A 112 0.72 6.53 -5.37
N GLU A 113 1.14 7.59 -4.68
CA GLU A 113 2.15 8.52 -5.15
C GLU A 113 3.48 7.77 -5.41
N GLU A 114 4.25 8.21 -6.42
CA GLU A 114 5.41 7.47 -6.91
C GLU A 114 6.53 7.33 -5.86
N GLN A 115 6.86 8.39 -5.14
CA GLN A 115 7.86 8.36 -4.07
C GLN A 115 7.42 7.40 -2.95
N LEU A 116 6.13 7.44 -2.57
CA LEU A 116 5.58 6.51 -1.58
C LEU A 116 5.65 5.05 -2.07
N ARG A 117 5.29 4.77 -3.33
CA ARG A 117 5.45 3.43 -3.93
C ARG A 117 6.89 2.94 -3.80
N LYS A 118 7.88 3.79 -4.10
CA LYS A 118 9.30 3.42 -3.99
C LYS A 118 9.73 3.13 -2.55
N GLN A 119 9.24 3.90 -1.57
CA GLN A 119 9.51 3.66 -0.14
C GLN A 119 8.98 2.30 0.36
N ILE A 120 7.92 1.79 -0.27
CA ILE A 120 7.35 0.46 -0.01
C ILE A 120 8.09 -0.61 -0.83
N GLN A 121 8.21 -0.39 -2.13
CA GLN A 121 8.68 -1.36 -3.11
C GLN A 121 10.14 -1.75 -2.91
N ILE A 122 11.04 -0.78 -2.74
CA ILE A 122 12.48 -1.06 -2.67
C ILE A 122 12.82 -2.02 -1.50
N PRO A 123 12.39 -1.76 -0.25
CA PRO A 123 12.67 -2.68 0.85
C PRO A 123 12.07 -4.08 0.67
N LEU A 124 10.87 -4.19 0.08
CA LEU A 124 10.23 -5.48 -0.18
C LEU A 124 10.96 -6.27 -1.27
N LEU A 125 11.42 -5.61 -2.33
CA LEU A 125 12.22 -6.24 -3.38
C LEU A 125 13.59 -6.68 -2.86
N ASP A 126 14.23 -5.88 -2.00
CA ASP A 126 15.51 -6.25 -1.37
C ASP A 126 15.35 -7.51 -0.50
N GLN A 127 14.26 -7.61 0.25
CA GLN A 127 13.94 -8.82 1.01
C GLN A 127 13.66 -10.01 0.10
N MET A 128 12.87 -9.81 -0.96
CA MET A 128 12.58 -10.87 -1.93
C MET A 128 13.86 -11.38 -2.59
N LYS A 129 14.77 -10.47 -2.97
CA LYS A 129 16.07 -10.81 -3.56
C LYS A 129 16.93 -11.67 -2.62
N LYS A 130 16.98 -11.32 -1.33
CA LYS A 130 17.70 -12.13 -0.32
C LYS A 130 17.12 -13.54 -0.24
N LEU A 131 15.80 -13.65 -0.12
CA LEU A 131 15.12 -14.94 -0.05
C LEU A 131 15.28 -15.78 -1.33
N ILE A 132 15.37 -15.14 -2.51
CA ILE A 132 15.67 -15.85 -3.76
C ILE A 132 17.07 -16.46 -3.68
N LEU A 133 18.09 -15.69 -3.28
CA LEU A 133 19.46 -16.17 -3.16
C LEU A 133 19.58 -17.30 -2.14
N ASP A 134 18.96 -17.14 -0.97
CA ASP A 134 18.95 -18.17 0.07
C ASP A 134 18.31 -19.47 -0.43
N LEU A 135 17.20 -19.35 -1.19
CA LEU A 135 16.52 -20.51 -1.76
C LEU A 135 17.33 -21.19 -2.87
N GLU A 136 18.02 -20.41 -3.71
CA GLU A 136 18.93 -20.93 -4.73
C GLU A 136 20.07 -21.73 -4.09
N GLU A 137 20.71 -21.19 -3.06
CA GLU A 137 21.77 -21.89 -2.31
C GLU A 137 21.26 -23.20 -1.71
N ILE A 138 20.06 -23.19 -1.11
CA ILE A 138 19.45 -24.40 -0.55
C ILE A 138 19.21 -25.47 -1.62
N VAL A 139 18.67 -25.06 -2.77
CA VAL A 139 18.36 -25.97 -3.88
C VAL A 139 19.62 -26.52 -4.53
N GLU A 140 20.64 -25.69 -4.74
CA GLU A 140 21.90 -26.08 -5.39
C GLU A 140 22.74 -27.00 -4.50
N GLU A 141 22.79 -26.74 -3.19
CA GLU A 141 23.57 -27.54 -2.25
C GLU A 141 22.80 -28.71 -1.64
N GLY A 142 21.50 -28.84 -1.93
CA GLY A 142 20.64 -29.86 -1.34
C GLY A 142 20.49 -29.73 0.19
N LYS A 143 20.58 -28.49 0.71
CA LYS A 143 20.43 -28.18 2.14
C LYS A 143 18.97 -28.38 2.59
N SER A 144 18.77 -28.49 3.89
CA SER A 144 17.42 -28.51 4.49
C SER A 144 16.73 -27.15 4.40
N PHE A 145 15.41 -27.15 4.21
CA PHE A 145 14.57 -25.94 4.19
C PHE A 145 14.20 -25.41 5.58
N GLU A 146 14.67 -26.03 6.68
CA GLU A 146 14.24 -25.71 8.06
C GLU A 146 14.38 -24.22 8.44
N ASN A 147 15.40 -23.54 7.93
CA ASN A 147 15.65 -22.12 8.23
C ASN A 147 15.11 -21.14 7.18
N PHE A 148 14.43 -21.63 6.15
CA PHE A 148 13.91 -20.78 5.07
C PHE A 148 12.56 -20.18 5.45
N ASP A 149 12.43 -18.85 5.38
CA ASP A 149 11.16 -18.15 5.63
C ASP A 149 10.20 -18.28 4.44
N LYS A 150 9.65 -19.49 4.30
CA LYS A 150 8.74 -19.89 3.22
C LYS A 150 7.53 -18.98 3.12
N LYS A 151 6.95 -18.58 4.26
CA LYS A 151 5.74 -17.75 4.29
C LYS A 151 6.03 -16.37 3.74
N LYS A 152 7.08 -15.70 4.23
CA LYS A 152 7.46 -14.37 3.75
C LYS A 152 7.79 -14.38 2.26
N PHE A 153 8.55 -15.38 1.80
CA PHE A 153 8.87 -15.55 0.39
C PHE A 153 7.61 -15.61 -0.49
N PHE A 154 6.64 -16.45 -0.12
CA PHE A 154 5.41 -16.56 -0.92
C PHE A 154 4.53 -15.33 -0.86
N ARG A 155 4.46 -14.62 0.27
CA ARG A 155 3.70 -13.36 0.35
C ARG A 155 4.27 -12.31 -0.61
N LEU A 156 5.59 -12.17 -0.63
CA LEU A 156 6.30 -11.25 -1.53
C LEU A 156 6.07 -11.59 -3.00
N ILE A 157 6.24 -12.87 -3.38
CA ILE A 157 6.02 -13.30 -4.77
C ILE A 157 4.56 -13.11 -5.17
N LYS A 158 3.59 -13.50 -4.34
CA LYS A 158 2.17 -13.32 -4.65
C LYS A 158 1.81 -11.86 -4.88
N PHE A 159 2.29 -10.97 -4.02
CA PHE A 159 2.06 -9.53 -4.15
C PHE A 159 2.67 -8.98 -5.44
N PHE A 160 3.98 -9.18 -5.68
CA PHE A 160 4.64 -8.62 -6.86
C PHE A 160 4.19 -9.26 -8.18
N ASN A 161 3.88 -10.56 -8.19
CA ASN A 161 3.29 -11.19 -9.36
C ASN A 161 1.94 -10.55 -9.72
N MET A 162 1.14 -10.15 -8.72
CA MET A 162 -0.12 -9.47 -8.95
C MET A 162 0.09 -8.04 -9.47
N VAL A 163 1.05 -7.30 -8.91
CA VAL A 163 1.42 -5.97 -9.39
C VAL A 163 1.87 -6.03 -10.86
N GLU A 164 2.78 -6.94 -11.22
CA GLU A 164 3.30 -7.09 -12.58
C GLU A 164 2.24 -7.54 -13.60
N LYS A 165 1.21 -8.26 -13.14
CA LYS A 165 0.04 -8.61 -13.96
C LYS A 165 -0.82 -7.39 -14.32
N ILE A 166 -0.94 -6.43 -13.41
CA ILE A 166 -1.75 -5.21 -13.61
C ILE A 166 -0.96 -4.18 -14.41
N GLU A 167 0.28 -3.91 -14.01
CA GLU A 167 1.15 -2.90 -14.63
C GLU A 167 2.60 -3.40 -14.62
N LYS A 168 3.09 -3.83 -15.79
CA LYS A 168 4.46 -4.37 -15.94
C LYS A 168 5.50 -3.32 -15.59
N SER A 169 6.52 -3.74 -14.86
CA SER A 169 7.64 -2.90 -14.47
C SER A 169 9.00 -3.60 -14.66
N ARG A 170 10.07 -2.91 -14.29
CA ARG A 170 11.43 -3.49 -14.25
C ARG A 170 11.60 -4.59 -13.20
N CYS A 171 10.61 -4.81 -12.33
CA CYS A 171 10.67 -5.84 -11.30
C CYS A 171 10.29 -7.23 -11.83
N SER A 172 9.73 -7.31 -13.04
CA SER A 172 9.38 -8.57 -13.72
C SER A 172 10.49 -9.61 -13.70
N GLU A 173 11.73 -9.22 -14.02
CA GLU A 173 12.89 -10.13 -14.01
C GLU A 173 13.09 -10.82 -12.65
N LEU A 174 12.98 -10.06 -11.55
CA LEU A 174 13.14 -10.61 -10.21
C LEU A 174 11.97 -11.52 -9.83
N VAL A 175 10.75 -11.15 -10.22
CA VAL A 175 9.54 -11.96 -10.00
C VAL A 175 9.62 -13.28 -10.76
N ASP A 176 10.06 -13.26 -12.01
CA ASP A 176 10.17 -14.46 -12.85
C ASP A 176 11.31 -15.37 -12.38
N ARG A 177 12.43 -14.79 -11.90
CA ARG A 177 13.46 -15.54 -11.19
C ARG A 177 12.89 -16.24 -9.95
N ALA A 178 12.06 -15.53 -9.16
CA ALA A 178 11.41 -16.06 -7.97
C ALA A 178 10.48 -17.25 -8.28
N LYS A 179 9.69 -17.16 -9.37
CA LYS A 179 8.85 -18.26 -9.86
C LYS A 179 9.69 -19.46 -10.27
N THR A 180 10.73 -19.22 -11.07
CA THR A 180 11.64 -20.27 -11.57
C THR A 180 12.28 -21.05 -10.43
N ILE A 181 12.80 -20.37 -9.39
CA ILE A 181 13.39 -21.08 -8.25
C ILE A 181 12.32 -21.78 -7.40
N THR A 182 11.10 -21.23 -7.32
CA THR A 182 9.97 -21.89 -6.65
C THR A 182 9.63 -23.22 -7.31
N GLU A 183 9.53 -23.25 -8.64
CA GLU A 183 9.24 -24.47 -9.40
C GLU A 183 10.31 -25.54 -9.15
N LYS A 184 11.59 -25.15 -9.16
CA LYS A 184 12.71 -26.03 -8.83
C LYS A 184 12.65 -26.57 -7.39
N ALA A 185 12.38 -25.70 -6.41
CA ALA A 185 12.39 -26.05 -5.00
C ALA A 185 11.17 -26.90 -4.58
N TYR A 186 10.00 -26.66 -5.18
CA TYR A 186 8.73 -27.19 -4.71
C TYR A 186 7.94 -28.01 -5.75
N LYS A 187 8.51 -28.30 -6.93
CA LYS A 187 7.92 -29.19 -7.97
C LYS A 187 6.43 -28.90 -8.22
N ASP A 188 6.12 -27.68 -8.64
CA ASP A 188 4.78 -27.23 -9.03
C ASP A 188 3.74 -27.09 -7.90
N ALA A 189 4.16 -27.06 -6.63
CA ALA A 189 3.21 -26.90 -5.51
C ALA A 189 2.41 -25.59 -5.52
N ILE A 190 2.76 -24.62 -6.36
CA ILE A 190 2.13 -23.29 -6.37
C ILE A 190 1.88 -22.85 -7.82
N ASN A 191 0.60 -22.75 -8.17
CA ASN A 191 0.16 -22.13 -9.40
C ASN A 191 0.23 -20.60 -9.24
N PHE A 192 0.98 -19.91 -10.10
CA PHE A 192 1.06 -18.44 -10.14
C PHE A 192 0.13 -17.82 -11.21
N GLU A 193 -0.58 -18.65 -11.99
CA GLU A 193 -1.62 -18.26 -12.94
C GLU A 193 -2.96 -18.05 -12.24
N PHE A 194 -3.01 -17.04 -11.38
CA PHE A 194 -4.28 -16.60 -10.79
C PHE A 194 -5.15 -15.88 -11.84
N PRO A 195 -6.43 -16.28 -12.01
CA PRO A 195 -7.38 -15.53 -12.81
C PRO A 195 -7.61 -14.18 -12.14
N LEU A 196 -7.31 -13.10 -12.86
CA LEU A 196 -7.60 -11.76 -12.39
C LEU A 196 -9.12 -11.52 -12.49
N PRO A 197 -9.74 -10.90 -11.48
CA PRO A 197 -11.04 -10.27 -11.68
C PRO A 197 -10.94 -9.35 -12.90
N SER A 198 -11.90 -9.45 -13.83
CA SER A 198 -11.94 -8.64 -15.05
C SER A 198 -12.45 -7.22 -14.75
N ILE A 199 -11.83 -6.54 -13.81
CA ILE A 199 -12.13 -5.14 -13.50
C ILE A 199 -11.04 -4.26 -14.11
N SER A 200 -11.46 -3.28 -14.90
CA SER A 200 -10.55 -2.29 -15.46
C SER A 200 -10.01 -1.37 -14.36
N LYS A 201 -8.87 -0.70 -14.64
CA LYS A 201 -8.29 0.29 -13.71
C LYS A 201 -9.27 1.42 -13.38
N ASP A 202 -10.10 1.83 -14.35
CA ASP A 202 -11.09 2.90 -14.15
C ASP A 202 -12.29 2.45 -13.31
N GLU A 203 -12.80 1.24 -13.54
CA GLU A 203 -13.85 0.66 -12.69
C GLU A 203 -13.36 0.50 -11.23
N PHE A 204 -12.12 0.04 -11.03
CA PHE A 204 -11.53 -0.07 -9.70
C PHE A 204 -11.49 1.29 -8.97
N LYS A 205 -11.09 2.36 -9.68
CA LYS A 205 -11.08 3.72 -9.12
C LYS A 205 -12.47 4.22 -8.74
N LEU A 206 -13.49 3.92 -9.56
CA LEU A 206 -14.87 4.29 -9.25
C LEU A 206 -15.37 3.60 -7.98
N VAL A 207 -15.08 2.31 -7.81
CA VAL A 207 -15.42 1.55 -6.61
C VAL A 207 -14.67 2.09 -5.39
N LEU A 208 -13.38 2.42 -5.53
CA LEU A 208 -12.59 3.06 -4.47
C LEU A 208 -13.21 4.39 -4.03
N LYS A 209 -13.58 5.27 -4.99
CA LYS A 209 -14.20 6.56 -4.71
C LYS A 209 -15.54 6.40 -3.99
N ASP A 210 -16.41 5.50 -4.44
CA ASP A 210 -17.69 5.21 -3.76
C ASP A 210 -17.49 4.70 -2.33
N LYS A 211 -16.47 3.86 -2.12
CA LYS A 211 -16.13 3.36 -0.79
C LYS A 211 -15.63 4.46 0.14
N LEU A 212 -14.75 5.34 -0.36
CA LEU A 212 -14.23 6.49 0.37
C LEU A 212 -15.36 7.43 0.80
N ASN A 213 -16.33 7.67 -0.11
CA ASN A 213 -17.55 8.44 0.17
C ASN A 213 -18.37 7.85 1.31
N LYS A 214 -18.67 6.56 1.22
CA LYS A 214 -19.54 5.88 2.19
C LYS A 214 -18.90 5.76 3.56
N GLN A 215 -17.58 5.56 3.65
CA GLN A 215 -16.91 5.25 4.90
C GLN A 215 -16.28 6.45 5.61
N ILE A 216 -15.76 7.41 4.85
CA ILE A 216 -14.96 8.50 5.43
C ILE A 216 -15.71 9.83 5.34
N PHE A 217 -16.26 10.17 4.18
CA PHE A 217 -16.92 11.46 4.00
C PHE A 217 -18.31 11.53 4.68
N SER A 218 -19.01 10.40 4.83
CA SER A 218 -20.28 10.34 5.57
C SER A 218 -20.13 10.63 7.07
N THR A 219 -18.92 10.50 7.60
CA THR A 219 -18.57 10.64 9.03
C THR A 219 -18.09 12.05 9.39
N ILE A 220 -17.83 12.91 8.40
CA ILE A 220 -17.44 14.30 8.62
C ILE A 220 -18.68 15.11 8.96
N LYS A 221 -18.84 15.45 10.25
CA LYS A 221 -19.78 16.51 10.65
C LYS A 221 -19.19 17.86 10.23
N TYR A 222 -19.87 18.54 9.31
CA TYR A 222 -19.57 19.92 8.91
C TYR A 222 -19.94 20.91 10.02
#